data_AF-A0A5N6ETH6-F1
#
_entry.id   AF-A0A5N6ETH6-F1
#
_cell.length_a   1.000
_cell.length_b   1.000
_cell.length_c   1.000
_cell.angle_alpha   90.00
_cell.angle_beta   90.00
_cell.angle_gamma   90.00
#
_symmetry.space_group_name_H-M   'P 1'
#
loop_
_entity.id
_entity.type
_entity.pdbx_description
1 polymer ?
#
loop_
_entity_poly.entity_id
_entity_poly.type
_entity_poly.pdbx_seq_one_letter_code
_entity_poly.pdbx_strand_id
1 'polypeptide(L)'
;MTRSGTSKPMLKQEAASRFVIGPTTERSFCAEERQEQDVRGPWRTAEPEYLTAVARRSIKHHIELLEKFITLLPYILPTGEATRPTLMHHDLHLDNIFVDSADPTKISIIIDWQAVYISPLFLQARFPSVFDCDDLYPWGAVQPELPDDFDTLSPTEKELAREVHDRLRLKKFYELASRKFNPLLAKAMDAMQNDDDPTSYIFYLVGQSSSDSLVPLRELLLQIYENWDQIAKKQGLTKQEGRPQLLRKDGWASNEEYDEAMQALRQRLEQLSLLLLC
;
A
#
# COMPACT_ATOMS: atom_id res chain seq x y z
N MET A 1 -39.17 0.14 50.87
CA MET A 1 -39.89 -0.61 49.81
C MET A 1 -40.00 0.28 48.58
N THR A 2 -39.75 -0.30 47.39
CA THR A 2 -40.37 -0.04 46.05
C THR A 2 -40.33 1.39 45.45
N ARG A 3 -39.70 1.64 44.28
CA ARG A 3 -40.22 1.46 42.88
C ARG A 3 -41.60 2.13 42.66
N SER A 4 -41.91 2.87 41.58
CA SER A 4 -41.35 3.05 40.22
C SER A 4 -41.66 4.47 39.67
N GLY A 5 -41.00 5.02 38.63
CA GLY A 5 -41.29 4.81 37.20
C GLY A 5 -42.70 5.32 36.80
N THR A 6 -42.86 6.29 35.88
CA THR A 6 -42.78 6.06 34.40
C THR A 6 -42.33 7.27 33.55
N SER A 7 -42.02 6.97 32.28
CA SER A 7 -41.37 7.79 31.25
C SER A 7 -42.31 8.48 30.24
N LYS A 8 -41.77 9.45 29.47
CA LYS A 8 -42.12 9.63 28.04
C LYS A 8 -40.86 9.50 27.16
N PRO A 9 -40.70 8.42 26.36
CA PRO A 9 -39.41 8.10 25.71
C PRO A 9 -39.35 8.31 24.17
N MET A 10 -40.21 9.15 23.57
CA MET A 10 -40.39 9.17 22.10
C MET A 10 -39.67 10.28 21.30
N LEU A 11 -38.77 11.08 21.88
CA LEU A 11 -38.07 12.16 21.16
C LEU A 11 -36.53 12.02 21.09
N LYS A 12 -35.96 10.95 21.64
CA LYS A 12 -34.51 10.69 21.56
C LYS A 12 -34.08 9.80 20.39
N GLN A 13 -35.00 9.03 19.81
CA GLN A 13 -34.67 8.00 18.83
C GLN A 13 -34.53 8.56 17.41
N GLU A 14 -35.20 9.68 17.11
CA GLU A 14 -35.21 10.33 15.79
C GLU A 14 -34.05 11.33 15.58
N ALA A 15 -33.34 11.71 16.65
CA ALA A 15 -32.13 12.52 16.58
C ALA A 15 -30.86 11.67 16.35
N ALA A 16 -30.90 10.37 16.70
CA ALA A 16 -29.78 9.44 16.54
C ALA A 16 -29.59 8.94 15.09
N SER A 17 -30.55 9.21 14.20
CA SER A 17 -30.60 8.66 12.84
C SER A 17 -29.94 9.55 11.76
N ARG A 18 -29.24 10.63 12.11
CA ARG A 18 -28.75 11.61 11.11
C ARG A 18 -27.22 11.77 10.97
N PHE A 19 -26.40 11.64 12.02
CA PHE A 19 -24.95 11.95 12.03
C PHE A 19 -24.25 11.30 13.26
N VAL A 20 -23.00 10.81 13.32
CA VAL A 20 -21.82 10.65 12.41
C VAL A 20 -21.13 9.28 12.72
N ILE A 21 -20.20 8.78 11.88
CA ILE A 21 -19.32 7.61 12.13
C ILE A 21 -17.90 8.04 12.54
N GLY A 22 -17.32 7.41 13.58
CA GLY A 22 -15.92 7.56 14.01
C GLY A 22 -15.54 6.54 15.09
N PRO A 23 -14.26 6.43 15.50
CA PRO A 23 -13.82 5.47 16.52
C PRO A 23 -14.51 5.72 17.87
N THR A 24 -14.84 4.65 18.60
CA THR A 24 -15.72 4.78 19.78
C THR A 24 -15.08 5.65 20.86
N THR A 25 -15.83 6.66 21.34
CA THR A 25 -15.40 7.55 22.42
C THR A 25 -15.80 7.02 23.80
N GLU A 26 -16.22 5.76 23.90
CA GLU A 26 -16.84 5.22 25.10
C GLU A 26 -15.87 5.26 26.30
N ARG A 27 -16.41 5.65 27.46
CA ARG A 27 -15.58 6.16 28.55
C ARG A 27 -14.73 5.07 29.21
N SER A 28 -15.23 3.84 29.20
CA SER A 28 -14.62 2.60 29.68
C SER A 28 -13.51 2.08 28.77
N PHE A 29 -13.73 2.04 27.45
CA PHE A 29 -12.83 1.33 26.54
C PHE A 29 -11.46 2.00 26.40
N CYS A 30 -11.39 3.34 26.40
CA CYS A 30 -10.10 4.04 26.42
C CYS A 30 -9.57 4.35 27.83
N ALA A 31 -10.20 3.86 28.92
CA ALA A 31 -9.99 4.40 30.27
C ALA A 31 -8.54 4.30 30.76
N GLU A 32 -7.91 3.14 30.55
CA GLU A 32 -6.54 2.86 31.01
C GLU A 32 -5.51 3.70 30.24
N GLU A 33 -5.63 3.78 28.92
CA GLU A 33 -4.81 4.67 28.08
C GLU A 33 -4.92 6.16 28.43
N ARG A 34 -5.97 6.61 29.14
CA ARG A 34 -6.09 8.04 29.52
C ARG A 34 -5.15 8.41 30.66
N GLN A 35 -4.70 7.46 31.49
CA GLN A 35 -3.89 7.77 32.68
C GLN A 35 -2.41 8.04 32.34
N GLU A 36 -1.88 7.47 31.26
CA GLU A 36 -0.46 7.62 30.86
C GLU A 36 -0.22 8.69 29.78
N GLN A 37 -1.26 9.44 29.37
CA GLN A 37 -1.18 10.39 28.26
C GLN A 37 -0.66 11.78 28.68
N ASP A 38 0.61 12.04 28.38
CA ASP A 38 1.35 13.31 28.50
C ASP A 38 0.78 14.48 27.64
N VAL A 39 -0.40 14.31 27.06
CA VAL A 39 -1.12 15.33 26.25
C VAL A 39 -2.52 15.61 26.82
N ARG A 40 -2.72 15.45 28.13
CA ARG A 40 -3.90 15.94 28.83
C ARG A 40 -3.52 17.08 29.76
N GLY A 41 -4.18 18.22 29.54
CA GLY A 41 -4.03 19.42 30.36
C GLY A 41 -4.55 19.26 31.80
N PRO A 42 -4.61 20.36 32.57
CA PRO A 42 -4.86 21.72 32.09
C PRO A 42 -3.65 22.39 31.45
N TRP A 43 -3.81 22.77 30.18
CA TRP A 43 -2.87 23.63 29.46
C TRP A 43 -3.12 25.08 29.84
N ARG A 44 -2.06 25.82 30.18
CA ARG A 44 -2.13 27.24 30.51
C ARG A 44 -1.84 28.11 29.30
N THR A 45 -1.13 27.57 28.31
CA THR A 45 -0.72 28.25 27.08
C THR A 45 -0.82 27.34 25.86
N ALA A 46 -1.06 27.93 24.67
CA ALA A 46 -1.04 27.19 23.40
C ALA A 46 0.41 26.87 22.97
N GLU A 47 1.29 27.88 23.06
CA GLU A 47 2.75 27.76 23.02
C GLU A 47 3.33 28.22 24.38
N PRO A 48 4.31 27.52 24.97
CA PRO A 48 4.96 26.31 24.46
C PRO A 48 4.25 25.00 24.83
N GLU A 49 3.32 25.01 25.80
CA GLU A 49 2.86 23.79 26.47
C GLU A 49 2.10 22.82 25.55
N TYR A 50 0.97 23.25 24.99
CA TYR A 50 0.08 22.35 24.26
C TYR A 50 0.69 21.86 22.94
N LEU A 51 1.21 22.76 22.11
CA LEU A 51 1.74 22.40 20.79
C LEU A 51 3.02 21.57 20.88
N THR A 52 3.90 21.83 21.86
CA THR A 52 5.06 20.94 22.13
C THR A 52 4.62 19.55 22.56
N ALA A 53 3.60 19.41 23.42
CA ALA A 53 3.10 18.11 23.85
C ALA A 53 2.48 17.31 22.69
N VAL A 54 1.71 17.97 21.82
CA VAL A 54 1.16 17.37 20.58
C VAL A 54 2.27 16.92 19.64
N ALA A 55 3.27 17.77 19.38
CA ALA A 55 4.40 17.45 18.50
C ALA A 55 5.23 16.27 19.04
N ARG A 56 5.60 16.29 20.33
CA ARG A 56 6.33 15.19 20.99
C ARG A 56 5.58 13.87 20.93
N ARG A 57 4.26 13.89 21.12
CA ARG A 57 3.42 12.70 20.98
C ARG A 57 3.45 12.15 19.56
N SER A 58 3.34 13.01 18.54
CA SER A 58 3.39 12.59 17.14
C SER A 58 4.73 11.90 16.82
N ILE A 59 5.84 12.51 17.23
CA ILE A 59 7.19 11.96 17.07
C ILE A 59 7.32 10.60 17.76
N LYS A 60 6.89 10.49 19.03
CA LYS A 60 6.92 9.23 19.78
C LYS A 60 6.12 8.13 19.07
N HIS A 61 4.89 8.41 18.64
CA HIS A 61 4.06 7.44 17.94
C HIS A 61 4.63 7.05 16.56
N HIS A 62 5.35 7.94 15.87
CA HIS A 62 6.01 7.60 14.62
C HIS A 62 7.17 6.63 14.85
N ILE A 63 8.02 6.91 15.84
CA ILE A 63 9.13 6.04 16.24
C ILE A 63 8.62 4.65 16.62
N GLU A 64 7.60 4.57 17.49
CA GLU A 64 6.99 3.30 17.93
C GLU A 64 6.48 2.44 16.75
N LEU A 65 5.91 3.08 15.71
CA LEU A 65 5.45 2.38 14.50
C LEU A 65 6.60 1.92 13.61
N LEU A 66 7.66 2.74 13.47
CA LEU A 66 8.85 2.39 12.70
C LEU A 66 9.64 1.26 13.38
N GLU A 67 9.75 1.26 14.71
CA GLU A 67 10.36 0.17 15.47
C GLU A 67 9.58 -1.14 15.26
N LYS A 68 8.25 -1.11 15.40
CA LYS A 68 7.38 -2.27 15.09
C LYS A 68 7.59 -2.74 13.65
N PHE A 69 7.59 -1.84 12.68
CA PHE A 69 7.84 -2.16 11.28
C PHE A 69 9.23 -2.82 11.06
N ILE A 70 10.30 -2.30 11.70
CA ILE A 70 11.64 -2.88 11.63
C ILE A 70 11.65 -4.34 12.14
N THR A 71 10.91 -4.67 13.20
CA THR A 71 10.81 -6.07 13.68
C THR A 71 10.14 -7.01 12.69
N LEU A 72 9.35 -6.50 11.74
CA LEU A 72 8.65 -7.31 10.74
C LEU A 72 9.47 -7.54 9.47
N LEU A 73 10.47 -6.68 9.18
CA LEU A 73 11.33 -6.77 7.99
C LEU A 73 11.84 -8.19 7.68
N PRO A 74 12.38 -8.98 8.65
CA PRO A 74 12.90 -10.32 8.35
C PRO A 74 11.86 -11.32 7.80
N TYR A 75 10.57 -11.04 7.98
CA TYR A 75 9.48 -11.93 7.61
C TYR A 75 8.67 -11.42 6.40
N ILE A 76 8.71 -10.12 6.12
CA ILE A 76 7.94 -9.50 5.02
C ILE A 76 8.77 -9.25 3.77
N LEU A 77 10.10 -9.15 3.89
CA LEU A 77 10.97 -8.95 2.73
C LEU A 77 11.15 -10.23 1.91
N PRO A 78 11.20 -10.15 0.56
CA PRO A 78 11.52 -11.30 -0.27
C PRO A 78 12.93 -11.82 0.06
N THR A 79 13.13 -13.13 -0.09
CA THR A 79 14.42 -13.79 0.16
C THR A 79 15.09 -14.23 -1.15
N GLY A 80 16.35 -14.65 -1.07
CA GLY A 80 17.12 -15.13 -2.22
C GLY A 80 17.60 -14.02 -3.18
N GLU A 81 17.80 -14.37 -4.45
CA GLU A 81 18.51 -13.52 -5.43
C GLU A 81 17.86 -12.16 -5.71
N ALA A 82 16.56 -12.01 -5.42
CA ALA A 82 15.85 -10.73 -5.55
C ALA A 82 16.35 -9.67 -4.56
N THR A 83 17.02 -10.07 -3.46
CA THR A 83 17.66 -9.15 -2.50
C THR A 83 19.00 -8.60 -2.96
N ARG A 84 19.56 -9.12 -4.07
CA ARG A 84 20.93 -8.81 -4.51
C ARG A 84 21.09 -7.30 -4.77
N PRO A 85 22.11 -6.64 -4.18
CA PRO A 85 22.48 -5.27 -4.52
C PRO A 85 22.72 -5.14 -6.02
N THR A 86 21.94 -4.28 -6.66
CA THR A 86 21.92 -4.08 -8.11
C THR A 86 21.91 -2.57 -8.38
N LEU A 87 22.59 -2.15 -9.44
CA LEU A 87 22.52 -0.79 -9.98
C LEU A 87 21.56 -0.82 -11.17
N MET A 88 20.46 -0.06 -11.15
CA MET A 88 19.53 0.03 -12.28
C MET A 88 19.37 1.48 -12.76
N HIS A 89 19.21 1.65 -14.07
CA HIS A 89 18.88 2.95 -14.65
C HIS A 89 17.39 3.22 -14.48
N HIS A 90 17.04 4.10 -13.55
CA HIS A 90 15.64 4.36 -13.20
C HIS A 90 14.92 5.26 -14.21
N ASP A 91 15.64 6.14 -14.91
CA ASP A 91 15.02 7.11 -15.82
C ASP A 91 15.37 6.83 -17.29
N LEU A 92 15.11 5.59 -17.71
CA LEU A 92 15.45 5.10 -19.04
C LEU A 92 14.34 5.42 -20.06
N HIS A 93 14.12 6.71 -20.30
CA HIS A 93 13.30 7.24 -21.41
C HIS A 93 14.13 7.40 -22.69
N LEU A 94 13.47 7.71 -23.81
CA LEU A 94 14.09 7.74 -25.14
C LEU A 94 15.24 8.75 -25.25
N ASP A 95 15.13 9.94 -24.67
CA ASP A 95 16.19 10.96 -24.77
C ASP A 95 17.48 10.58 -24.01
N ASN A 96 17.38 9.62 -23.09
CA ASN A 96 18.53 9.04 -22.39
C ASN A 96 19.16 7.83 -23.12
N ILE A 97 18.61 7.42 -24.27
CA ILE A 97 19.11 6.32 -25.11
C ILE A 97 19.55 6.87 -26.47
N PHE A 98 20.87 6.92 -26.69
CA PHE A 98 21.44 7.28 -27.98
C PHE A 98 21.67 6.02 -28.82
N VAL A 99 21.43 6.14 -30.12
CA VAL A 99 21.63 5.07 -31.11
C VAL A 99 22.72 5.45 -32.11
N ASP A 100 23.19 4.49 -32.90
CA ASP A 100 24.10 4.74 -34.02
C ASP A 100 23.37 5.43 -35.18
N SER A 101 24.02 6.41 -35.82
CA SER A 101 23.40 7.23 -36.88
C SER A 101 23.34 6.55 -38.25
N ALA A 102 24.14 5.50 -38.47
CA ALA A 102 24.08 4.65 -39.66
C ALA A 102 23.21 3.39 -39.43
N ASP A 103 23.08 2.93 -38.17
CA ASP A 103 22.22 1.81 -37.78
C ASP A 103 21.46 2.09 -36.46
N PRO A 104 20.29 2.73 -36.53
CA PRO A 104 19.46 3.06 -35.35
C PRO A 104 18.99 1.85 -34.52
N THR A 105 19.21 0.61 -34.96
CA THR A 105 18.91 -0.58 -34.16
C THR A 105 19.96 -0.85 -33.07
N LYS A 106 21.11 -0.17 -33.13
CA LYS A 106 22.21 -0.31 -32.17
C LYS A 106 22.23 0.87 -31.20
N ILE A 107 22.06 0.59 -29.91
CA ILE A 107 22.30 1.55 -28.84
C ILE A 107 23.81 1.87 -28.82
N SER A 108 24.14 3.16 -28.89
CA SER A 108 25.52 3.66 -28.87
C SER A 108 25.95 4.07 -27.47
N ILE A 109 25.09 4.76 -26.71
CA ILE A 109 25.32 5.11 -25.30
C ILE A 109 23.98 5.32 -24.55
N ILE A 110 23.97 4.97 -23.26
CA ILE A 110 22.92 5.36 -22.30
C ILE A 110 23.54 6.41 -21.38
N ILE A 111 22.87 7.55 -21.21
CA ILE A 111 23.36 8.68 -20.39
C ILE A 111 22.61 8.79 -19.06
N ASP A 112 22.76 9.91 -18.35
CA ASP A 112 22.02 10.31 -17.14
C ASP A 112 22.12 9.41 -15.89
N TRP A 113 23.23 8.69 -15.75
CA TRP A 113 23.58 7.89 -14.56
C TRP A 113 23.83 8.71 -13.27
N GLN A 114 23.58 10.02 -13.24
CA GLN A 114 23.91 10.87 -12.08
C GLN A 114 22.99 10.65 -10.87
N ALA A 115 21.79 10.11 -11.08
CA ALA A 115 20.80 9.84 -10.04
C ALA A 115 20.68 8.35 -9.65
N VAL A 116 21.49 7.45 -10.24
CA VAL A 116 21.40 6.01 -9.93
C VAL A 116 22.11 5.67 -8.61
N TYR A 117 21.56 4.69 -7.89
CA TYR A 117 22.11 4.19 -6.63
C TYR A 117 22.00 2.66 -6.57
N ILE A 118 22.84 2.03 -5.75
CA ILE A 118 22.79 0.58 -5.53
C ILE A 118 21.73 0.29 -4.47
N SER A 119 20.80 -0.60 -4.80
CA SER A 119 19.70 -1.04 -3.93
C SER A 119 19.41 -2.53 -4.16
N PRO A 120 18.69 -3.25 -3.28
CA PRO A 120 18.15 -4.57 -3.61
C PRO A 120 17.35 -4.57 -4.93
N LEU A 121 17.46 -5.64 -5.72
CA LEU A 121 16.78 -5.75 -7.02
C LEU A 121 15.25 -5.64 -6.88
N PHE A 122 14.64 -6.26 -5.86
CA PHE A 122 13.19 -6.22 -5.67
C PHE A 122 12.62 -4.80 -5.44
N LEU A 123 13.42 -3.86 -4.92
CA LEU A 123 13.01 -2.45 -4.77
C LEU A 123 13.12 -1.64 -6.06
N GLN A 124 13.79 -2.18 -7.07
CA GLN A 124 14.12 -1.50 -8.33
C GLN A 124 13.44 -2.15 -9.55
N ALA A 125 12.87 -3.34 -9.38
CA ALA A 125 12.32 -4.15 -10.45
C ALA A 125 11.02 -3.56 -10.99
N ARG A 126 11.13 -2.81 -12.09
CA ARG A 126 10.01 -2.25 -12.86
C ARG A 126 10.35 -2.19 -14.35
N PHE A 127 9.36 -1.86 -15.17
CA PHE A 127 9.60 -1.48 -16.56
C PHE A 127 10.48 -0.20 -16.63
N PRO A 128 11.42 -0.13 -17.58
CA PRO A 128 11.99 1.12 -18.07
C PRO A 128 10.90 2.07 -18.57
N SER A 129 11.06 3.38 -18.36
CA SER A 129 10.06 4.38 -18.73
C SER A 129 9.79 4.50 -20.23
N VAL A 130 10.74 4.09 -21.09
CA VAL A 130 10.50 3.87 -22.54
C VAL A 130 9.40 2.85 -22.86
N PHE A 131 9.01 1.99 -21.91
CA PHE A 131 7.90 1.03 -22.04
C PHE A 131 6.71 1.35 -21.13
N ASP A 132 6.69 2.51 -20.47
CA ASP A 132 5.53 2.93 -19.69
C ASP A 132 4.39 3.38 -20.61
N CYS A 133 3.17 3.02 -20.21
CA CYS A 133 1.94 3.31 -20.92
C CYS A 133 0.79 3.16 -19.92
N ASP A 134 -0.18 4.07 -19.99
CA ASP A 134 -1.39 4.06 -19.15
C ASP A 134 -2.45 3.06 -19.66
N ASP A 135 -2.17 2.39 -20.78
CA ASP A 135 -3.04 1.38 -21.39
C ASP A 135 -3.16 0.12 -20.51
N LEU A 136 -4.35 -0.48 -20.48
CA LEU A 136 -4.61 -1.74 -19.77
C LEU A 136 -3.69 -2.86 -20.25
N TYR A 137 -2.73 -3.25 -19.42
CA TYR A 137 -1.68 -4.21 -19.76
C TYR A 137 -1.92 -5.58 -19.10
N PRO A 138 -2.28 -6.63 -19.86
CA PRO A 138 -2.38 -7.98 -19.31
C PRO A 138 -0.98 -8.55 -19.04
N TRP A 139 -0.68 -8.94 -17.80
CA TRP A 139 0.61 -9.53 -17.44
C TRP A 139 0.75 -10.99 -17.94
N GLY A 140 1.97 -11.45 -18.17
CA GLY A 140 2.26 -12.83 -18.54
C GLY A 140 2.12 -13.12 -20.04
N ALA A 141 1.98 -14.40 -20.40
CA ALA A 141 2.03 -14.87 -21.80
C ALA A 141 0.72 -14.65 -22.59
N VAL A 142 0.11 -13.46 -22.45
CA VAL A 142 -1.06 -13.00 -23.22
C VAL A 142 -0.58 -12.16 -24.39
N GLN A 143 -1.05 -12.46 -25.60
CA GLN A 143 -0.81 -11.66 -26.79
C GLN A 143 -1.76 -10.44 -26.78
N PRO A 144 -1.26 -9.19 -26.94
CA PRO A 144 -2.12 -8.04 -27.16
C PRO A 144 -2.82 -8.17 -28.52
N GLU A 145 -4.12 -7.94 -28.55
CA GLU A 145 -4.96 -7.95 -29.75
C GLU A 145 -5.62 -6.58 -29.95
N LEU A 146 -6.11 -6.33 -31.16
CA LEU A 146 -6.92 -5.13 -31.44
C LEU A 146 -8.35 -5.33 -30.90
N PRO A 147 -9.11 -4.25 -30.65
CA PRO A 147 -10.52 -4.36 -30.26
C PRO A 147 -11.35 -5.18 -31.26
N ASP A 148 -12.32 -5.96 -30.77
CA ASP A 148 -13.21 -6.79 -31.61
C ASP A 148 -13.99 -5.97 -32.65
N ASP A 149 -14.29 -4.71 -32.33
CA ASP A 149 -15.03 -3.76 -33.17
C ASP A 149 -14.12 -2.93 -34.10
N PHE A 150 -12.81 -3.20 -34.13
CA PHE A 150 -11.81 -2.40 -34.84
C PHE A 150 -12.20 -2.07 -36.29
N ASP A 151 -12.72 -3.02 -37.06
CA ASP A 151 -13.12 -2.79 -38.45
C ASP A 151 -14.28 -1.78 -38.60
N THR A 152 -15.09 -1.58 -37.56
CA THR A 152 -16.24 -0.65 -37.55
C THR A 152 -15.88 0.76 -37.08
N LEU A 153 -14.74 0.92 -36.40
CA LEU A 153 -14.24 2.20 -35.89
C LEU A 153 -13.97 3.23 -37.01
N SER A 154 -14.06 4.52 -36.66
CA SER A 154 -13.69 5.62 -37.55
C SER A 154 -12.17 5.63 -37.84
N PRO A 155 -11.71 6.33 -38.90
CA PRO A 155 -10.28 6.36 -39.23
C PRO A 155 -9.37 6.85 -38.09
N THR A 156 -9.84 7.80 -37.28
CA THR A 156 -9.09 8.35 -36.14
C THR A 156 -9.02 7.36 -34.99
N GLU A 157 -10.13 6.69 -34.66
CA GLU A 157 -10.18 5.67 -33.62
C GLU A 157 -9.35 4.43 -33.99
N LYS A 158 -9.32 4.05 -35.28
CA LYS A 158 -8.43 3.00 -35.80
C LYS A 158 -6.95 3.35 -35.63
N GLU A 159 -6.58 4.61 -35.79
CA GLU A 159 -5.19 5.03 -35.58
C GLU A 159 -4.82 4.96 -34.09
N LEU A 160 -5.66 5.51 -33.22
CA LEU A 160 -5.46 5.43 -31.77
C LEU A 160 -5.39 3.97 -31.27
N ALA A 161 -6.27 3.10 -31.76
CA ALA A 161 -6.25 1.68 -31.42
C ALA A 161 -4.97 0.96 -31.91
N ARG A 162 -4.39 1.36 -33.05
CA ARG A 162 -3.10 0.86 -33.52
C ARG A 162 -1.93 1.35 -32.65
N GLU A 163 -1.92 2.63 -32.28
CA GLU A 163 -0.89 3.17 -31.38
C GLU A 163 -0.91 2.47 -30.01
N VAL A 164 -2.11 2.26 -29.43
CA VAL A 164 -2.31 1.47 -28.20
C VAL A 164 -1.76 0.05 -28.38
N HIS A 165 -2.13 -0.62 -29.48
CA HIS A 165 -1.71 -1.99 -29.77
C HIS A 165 -0.18 -2.11 -29.89
N ASP A 166 0.48 -1.18 -30.59
CA ASP A 166 1.93 -1.21 -30.75
C ASP A 166 2.68 -0.90 -29.44
N ARG A 167 2.17 0.02 -28.58
CA ARG A 167 2.71 0.22 -27.22
C ARG A 167 2.62 -1.06 -26.38
N LEU A 168 1.43 -1.68 -26.35
CA LEU A 168 1.20 -2.94 -25.60
C LEU A 168 2.09 -4.08 -26.12
N ARG A 169 2.27 -4.20 -27.45
CA ARG A 169 3.16 -5.19 -28.08
C ARG A 169 4.63 -4.96 -27.72
N LEU A 170 5.08 -3.70 -27.71
CA LEU A 170 6.46 -3.38 -27.33
C LEU A 170 6.73 -3.70 -25.86
N LYS A 171 5.81 -3.31 -24.96
CA LYS A 171 5.88 -3.64 -23.52
C LYS A 171 5.85 -5.15 -23.29
N LYS A 172 5.01 -5.90 -24.03
CA LYS A 172 4.96 -7.37 -24.02
C LYS A 172 6.26 -8.00 -24.51
N PHE A 173 6.85 -7.46 -25.59
CA PHE A 173 8.14 -7.93 -26.10
C PHE A 173 9.23 -7.75 -25.05
N TYR A 174 9.29 -6.60 -24.35
CA TYR A 174 10.24 -6.38 -23.27
C TYR A 174 10.03 -7.33 -22.08
N GLU A 175 8.78 -7.63 -21.69
CA GLU A 175 8.49 -8.62 -20.64
C GLU A 175 9.02 -10.01 -21.01
N LEU A 176 8.70 -10.50 -22.21
CA LEU A 176 9.12 -11.82 -22.69
C LEU A 176 10.64 -11.90 -22.92
N ALA A 177 11.25 -10.83 -23.44
CA ALA A 177 12.70 -10.71 -23.55
C ALA A 177 13.37 -10.71 -22.17
N SER A 178 12.81 -9.99 -21.19
CA SER A 178 13.30 -9.99 -19.80
C SER A 178 13.22 -11.39 -19.18
N ARG A 179 12.10 -12.12 -19.36
CA ARG A 179 11.98 -13.52 -18.90
C ARG A 179 13.07 -14.44 -19.46
N LYS A 180 13.53 -14.20 -20.70
CA LYS A 180 14.58 -14.99 -21.35
C LYS A 180 16.00 -14.55 -21.00
N PHE A 181 16.28 -13.25 -21.04
CA PHE A 181 17.64 -12.70 -20.98
C PHE A 181 18.01 -12.11 -19.60
N ASN A 182 17.02 -11.76 -18.77
CA ASN A 182 17.21 -11.29 -17.40
C ASN A 182 16.17 -11.93 -16.46
N PRO A 183 16.23 -13.27 -16.26
CA PRO A 183 15.23 -14.01 -15.49
C PRO A 183 15.16 -13.58 -14.02
N LEU A 184 16.20 -12.94 -13.47
CA LEU A 184 16.18 -12.39 -12.11
C LEU A 184 15.30 -11.13 -12.03
N LEU A 185 15.40 -10.21 -13.00
CA LEU A 185 14.51 -9.05 -13.08
C LEU A 185 13.06 -9.50 -13.26
N ALA A 186 12.81 -10.47 -14.15
CA ALA A 186 11.46 -11.00 -14.36
C ALA A 186 10.84 -11.58 -13.08
N LYS A 187 11.59 -12.44 -12.35
CA LYS A 187 11.15 -12.98 -11.05
C LYS A 187 10.91 -11.89 -10.00
N ALA A 188 11.73 -10.84 -10.00
CA ALA A 188 11.58 -9.74 -9.07
C ALA A 188 10.33 -8.90 -9.38
N MET A 189 10.03 -8.64 -10.66
CA MET A 189 8.78 -7.99 -11.07
C MET A 189 7.56 -8.88 -10.75
N ASP A 190 7.61 -10.17 -11.08
CA ASP A 190 6.54 -11.14 -10.74
C ASP A 190 6.24 -11.16 -9.22
N ALA A 191 7.26 -10.99 -8.38
CA ALA A 191 7.12 -11.01 -6.92
C ALA A 191 6.55 -9.71 -6.32
N MET A 192 6.67 -8.59 -7.03
CA MET A 192 6.24 -7.25 -6.59
C MET A 192 4.86 -6.84 -7.15
N GLN A 193 4.31 -7.59 -8.11
CA GLN A 193 3.06 -7.26 -8.78
C GLN A 193 1.80 -7.79 -8.08
N ASN A 194 1.92 -8.35 -6.87
CA ASN A 194 0.75 -8.81 -6.14
C ASN A 194 0.14 -7.63 -5.38
N ASP A 195 -0.87 -6.98 -5.97
CA ASP A 195 -1.59 -5.86 -5.34
C ASP A 195 -2.36 -6.31 -4.08
N ASP A 196 -2.74 -7.59 -3.99
CA ASP A 196 -3.32 -8.20 -2.78
C ASP A 196 -2.28 -8.47 -1.68
N ASP A 197 -0.98 -8.31 -1.98
CA ASP A 197 0.09 -8.46 -1.00
C ASP A 197 0.44 -7.09 -0.38
N PRO A 198 0.15 -6.86 0.91
CA PRO A 198 0.48 -5.58 1.56
C PRO A 198 2.00 -5.32 1.57
N THR A 199 2.83 -6.34 1.33
CA THR A 199 4.27 -6.15 1.24
C THR A 199 4.72 -5.35 0.01
N SER A 200 3.91 -5.30 -1.06
CA SER A 200 4.22 -4.60 -2.31
C SER A 200 4.36 -3.08 -2.13
N TYR A 201 3.59 -2.47 -1.21
CA TYR A 201 3.58 -1.01 -0.97
C TYR A 201 4.41 -0.56 0.23
N ILE A 202 5.03 -1.50 0.97
CA ILE A 202 5.77 -1.22 2.22
C ILE A 202 6.68 0.00 2.13
N PHE A 203 7.57 0.01 1.14
CA PHE A 203 8.66 0.97 1.10
C PHE A 203 8.22 2.36 0.67
N TYR A 204 7.17 2.44 -0.16
CA TYR A 204 6.51 3.69 -0.50
C TYR A 204 5.88 4.30 0.77
N LEU A 205 5.05 3.54 1.49
CA LEU A 205 4.35 4.02 2.68
C LEU A 205 5.29 4.36 3.84
N VAL A 206 6.35 3.57 4.06
CA VAL A 206 7.37 3.87 5.08
C VAL A 206 8.19 5.09 4.69
N GLY A 207 8.60 5.21 3.42
CA GLY A 207 9.37 6.35 2.91
C GLY A 207 8.62 7.68 3.02
N GLN A 208 7.31 7.68 2.72
CA GLN A 208 6.47 8.88 2.86
C GLN A 208 5.98 9.14 4.28
N SER A 209 6.14 8.21 5.23
CA SER A 209 5.56 8.32 6.59
C SER A 209 6.03 9.53 7.42
N SER A 210 7.10 10.23 7.02
CA SER A 210 7.56 11.48 7.63
C SER A 210 6.93 12.74 7.05
N SER A 211 6.38 12.67 5.83
CA SER A 211 5.76 13.77 5.09
C SER A 211 4.24 13.65 5.09
N ASP A 212 3.73 12.42 5.05
CA ASP A 212 2.32 12.07 5.16
C ASP A 212 1.89 11.84 6.62
N SER A 213 0.60 11.58 6.82
CA SER A 213 0.08 11.17 8.13
C SER A 213 0.59 9.77 8.53
N LEU A 214 0.58 9.46 9.83
CA LEU A 214 0.91 8.12 10.34
C LEU A 214 -0.15 7.04 10.02
N VAL A 215 -1.26 7.40 9.35
CA VAL A 215 -2.38 6.48 9.08
C VAL A 215 -2.00 5.35 8.12
N PRO A 216 -1.37 5.59 6.96
CA PRO A 216 -1.02 4.52 6.02
C PRO A 216 0.02 3.55 6.59
N LEU A 217 0.95 4.02 7.43
CA LEU A 217 1.90 3.15 8.12
C LEU A 217 1.20 2.23 9.16
N ARG A 218 0.14 2.72 9.83
CA ARG A 218 -0.68 1.87 10.72
C ARG A 218 -1.51 0.85 9.94
N GLU A 219 -2.15 1.31 8.87
CA GLU A 219 -2.95 0.47 7.98
C GLU A 219 -2.12 -0.68 7.40
N LEU A 220 -0.91 -0.37 6.91
CA LEU A 220 0.04 -1.37 6.43
C LEU A 220 0.39 -2.44 7.48
N LEU A 221 0.65 -2.02 8.73
CA LEU A 221 0.96 -2.95 9.83
C LEU A 221 -0.23 -3.87 10.17
N LEU A 222 -1.47 -3.39 9.96
CA LEU A 222 -2.68 -4.19 10.14
C LEU A 222 -2.85 -5.20 9.02
N GLN A 223 -2.72 -4.77 7.77
CA GLN A 223 -2.83 -5.66 6.62
C GLN A 223 -1.77 -6.78 6.65
N ILE A 224 -0.55 -6.48 7.13
CA ILE A 224 0.49 -7.50 7.39
C ILE A 224 0.05 -8.49 8.48
N TYR A 225 -0.63 -8.04 9.55
CA TYR A 225 -1.12 -8.91 10.61
C TYR A 225 -2.31 -9.78 10.15
N GLU A 226 -3.29 -9.20 9.46
CA GLU A 226 -4.46 -9.89 8.93
C GLU A 226 -4.06 -10.95 7.89
N ASN A 227 -3.10 -10.63 7.01
CA ASN A 227 -2.58 -11.55 6.00
C ASN A 227 -1.40 -12.40 6.48
N TRP A 228 -1.08 -12.40 7.78
CA TRP A 228 0.12 -13.07 8.30
C TRP A 228 0.22 -14.54 7.90
N ASP A 229 -0.89 -15.29 7.95
CA ASP A 229 -0.93 -16.70 7.55
C ASP A 229 -0.52 -16.93 6.09
N GLN A 230 -0.77 -15.96 5.21
CA GLN A 230 -0.37 -15.99 3.80
C GLN A 230 1.12 -15.64 3.65
N ILE A 231 1.57 -14.58 4.33
CA ILE A 231 2.96 -14.10 4.33
C ILE A 231 3.91 -15.18 4.89
N ALA A 232 3.57 -15.76 6.05
CA ALA A 232 4.33 -16.84 6.66
C ALA A 232 4.46 -18.06 5.72
N LYS A 233 3.36 -18.43 5.05
CA LYS A 233 3.35 -19.52 4.07
C LYS A 233 4.23 -19.20 2.84
N LYS A 234 4.21 -17.95 2.33
CA LYS A 234 5.06 -17.48 1.21
C LYS A 234 6.55 -17.62 1.54
N GLN A 235 6.93 -17.41 2.81
CA GLN A 235 8.31 -17.46 3.30
C GLN A 235 8.75 -18.84 3.85
N GLY A 236 7.85 -19.83 3.88
CA GLY A 236 8.16 -21.15 4.45
C GLY A 236 8.24 -21.19 5.98
N LEU A 237 7.67 -20.21 6.68
CA LEU A 237 7.59 -20.14 8.14
C LEU A 237 6.40 -20.97 8.66
N THR A 238 6.52 -21.55 9.85
CA THR A 238 5.33 -22.13 10.52
C THR A 238 4.39 -21.03 11.03
N LYS A 239 3.09 -21.31 11.16
CA LYS A 239 2.07 -20.31 11.59
C LYS A 239 2.33 -19.64 12.94
N GLN A 240 3.22 -20.18 13.77
CA GLN A 240 3.59 -19.59 15.07
C GLN A 240 5.01 -19.02 15.09
N GLU A 241 5.87 -19.35 14.12
CA GLU A 241 7.16 -18.67 13.96
C GLU A 241 6.94 -17.29 13.34
N GLY A 242 7.55 -16.28 13.95
CA GLY A 242 7.44 -14.90 13.49
C GLY A 242 6.08 -14.24 13.65
N ARG A 243 4.96 -14.98 13.87
CA ARG A 243 3.62 -14.37 14.05
C ARG A 243 3.74 -13.31 15.13
N PRO A 244 3.54 -12.02 14.78
CA PRO A 244 3.96 -10.96 15.67
C PRO A 244 3.19 -11.04 16.98
N GLN A 245 3.92 -11.23 18.08
CA GLN A 245 3.40 -10.97 19.43
C GLN A 245 3.16 -9.45 19.65
N LEU A 246 3.40 -8.62 18.62
CA LEU A 246 3.20 -7.17 18.53
C LEU A 246 1.79 -6.67 18.93
N LEU A 247 0.77 -7.53 19.00
CA LEU A 247 -0.62 -7.14 19.27
C LEU A 247 -1.13 -7.49 20.69
N ARG A 248 -0.26 -7.39 21.70
CA ARG A 248 -0.63 -6.94 23.06
C ARG A 248 0.48 -5.98 23.52
N LYS A 249 0.18 -4.75 23.94
CA LYS A 249 -0.72 -4.39 25.05
C LYS A 249 -1.43 -3.04 24.84
N ASP A 250 -1.43 -2.54 23.62
CA ASP A 250 -1.50 -1.11 23.27
C ASP A 250 -2.36 -0.85 22.01
N GLY A 251 -3.57 -1.43 21.96
CA GLY A 251 -4.65 -0.90 21.11
C GLY A 251 -5.33 -1.84 20.10
N TRP A 252 -5.27 -3.17 20.23
CA TRP A 252 -5.95 -4.11 19.31
C TRP A 252 -6.77 -5.19 20.03
N ALA A 253 -7.91 -5.56 19.43
CA ALA A 253 -8.91 -6.46 20.00
C ALA A 253 -8.41 -7.91 20.12
N SER A 254 -9.02 -8.68 21.03
CA SER A 254 -8.63 -10.07 21.23
C SER A 254 -9.11 -10.99 20.10
N ASN A 255 -8.47 -12.15 19.92
CA ASN A 255 -8.93 -13.19 18.97
C ASN A 255 -10.37 -13.69 19.27
N GLU A 256 -10.90 -13.43 20.47
CA GLU A 256 -12.27 -13.80 20.86
C GLU A 256 -13.31 -12.79 20.36
N GLU A 257 -12.89 -11.56 20.03
CA GLU A 257 -13.74 -10.43 19.63
C GLU A 257 -13.54 -10.01 18.16
N TYR A 258 -12.55 -10.60 17.48
CA TYR A 258 -12.12 -10.25 16.13
C TYR A 258 -13.23 -10.40 15.07
N ASP A 259 -13.98 -11.50 15.10
CA ASP A 259 -15.04 -11.75 14.12
C ASP A 259 -16.23 -10.78 14.26
N GLU A 260 -16.57 -10.38 15.49
CA GLU A 260 -17.60 -9.37 15.75
C GLU A 260 -17.14 -7.97 15.29
N ALA A 261 -15.90 -7.59 15.58
CA ALA A 261 -15.32 -6.32 15.12
C ALA A 261 -15.27 -6.23 13.59
N MET A 262 -14.87 -7.32 12.91
CA MET A 262 -14.81 -7.36 11.44
C MET A 262 -16.19 -7.45 10.77
N GLN A 263 -17.18 -8.11 11.37
CA GLN A 263 -18.57 -8.03 10.91
C GLN A 263 -19.12 -6.60 11.00
N ALA A 264 -18.88 -5.92 12.12
CA ALA A 264 -19.30 -4.54 12.32
C ALA A 264 -18.64 -3.56 11.33
N LEU A 265 -17.37 -3.79 10.96
CA LEU A 265 -16.69 -3.01 9.94
C LEU A 265 -17.28 -3.25 8.54
N ARG A 266 -17.49 -4.52 8.15
CA ARG A 266 -18.02 -4.90 6.83
C ARG A 266 -19.42 -4.36 6.58
N GLN A 267 -20.36 -4.54 7.53
CA GLN A 267 -21.72 -3.98 7.42
C GLN A 267 -21.72 -2.45 7.24
N ARG A 268 -20.72 -1.77 7.80
CA ARG A 268 -20.61 -0.31 7.77
C ARG A 268 -19.98 0.20 6.47
N LEU A 269 -19.05 -0.56 5.89
CA LEU A 269 -18.51 -0.30 4.55
C LEU A 269 -19.57 -0.54 3.47
N GLU A 270 -20.39 -1.59 3.60
CA GLU A 270 -21.55 -1.82 2.71
C GLU A 270 -22.55 -0.63 2.78
N GLN A 271 -22.88 -0.16 3.98
CA GLN A 271 -23.75 1.03 4.17
C GLN A 271 -23.13 2.32 3.58
N LEU A 272 -21.81 2.49 3.62
CA LEU A 272 -21.13 3.64 3.03
C LEU A 272 -21.07 3.56 1.49
N SER A 273 -20.94 2.36 0.92
CA SER A 273 -20.99 2.15 -0.54
C SER A 273 -22.36 2.54 -1.13
N LEU A 274 -23.45 2.28 -0.39
CA LEU A 274 -24.82 2.68 -0.74
C LEU A 274 -25.07 4.19 -0.64
N LEU A 275 -24.26 4.93 0.12
CA LEU A 275 -24.37 6.39 0.28
C LEU A 275 -23.57 7.19 -0.75
N LEU A 276 -22.72 6.54 -1.56
CA LEU A 276 -21.93 7.16 -2.63
C LEU A 276 -22.56 6.98 -4.04
N LEU A 277 -23.73 6.35 -4.10
CA LEU A 277 -24.51 6.10 -5.34
C LEU A 277 -25.85 6.89 -5.36
N CYS A 278 -25.96 7.95 -4.54
CA CYS A 278 -27.08 8.89 -4.48
C CYS A 278 -26.56 10.33 -4.39
#